data_AF-A0AAE4M8B5-F1
#
_entry.id   AF-A0AAE4M8B5-F1
#
_cell.length_a   1.000
_cell.length_b   1.000
_cell.length_c   1.000
_cell.angle_alpha   90.00
_cell.angle_beta   90.00
_cell.angle_gamma   90.00
#
_symmetry.space_group_name_H-M   'P 1'
#
loop_
_entity.id
_entity.type
_entity.pdbx_description
1 polymer ?
#
loop_
_entity_poly.entity_id
_entity_poly.type
_entity_poly.pdbx_seq_one_letter_code
_entity_poly.pdbx_strand_id
1 'polypeptide(L)'
;MEKYQSYKSIETKSSIRKMQRILDQLFSELNEQHRVTKENVVALTRQSQQRLMNYKELYLHKESIGEVELQIAYENMSVTEKQVADMGVSALTYIIGALDKAY
;
A
#
# COMPACT_ATOMS: atom_id res chain seq x y z
N MET A 1 -4.33 1.60 29.86
CA MET A 1 -4.19 2.26 28.53
C MET A 1 -3.02 1.62 27.82
N GLU A 2 -3.27 0.55 27.06
CA GLU A 2 -2.23 -0.30 26.49
C GLU A 2 -2.59 -0.71 25.06
N LYS A 3 -2.40 0.15 24.03
CA LYS A 3 -2.42 -0.30 22.62
C LYS A 3 -1.57 0.57 21.67
N TYR A 4 -0.43 1.10 22.12
CA TYR A 4 0.48 1.90 21.27
C TYR A 4 1.90 1.32 21.11
N GLN A 5 2.13 0.05 21.46
CA GLN A 5 3.49 -0.54 21.50
C GLN A 5 3.79 -1.58 20.40
N SER A 6 2.91 -1.83 19.42
CA SER A 6 3.11 -2.91 18.44
C SER A 6 3.65 -2.48 17.05
N TYR A 7 4.06 -1.23 16.84
CA TYR A 7 4.62 -0.80 15.54
C TYR A 7 6.13 -1.02 15.41
N LYS A 8 6.78 -1.68 16.39
CA LYS A 8 8.17 -2.13 16.31
C LYS A 8 8.22 -3.61 15.89
N SER A 9 8.20 -3.87 14.59
CA SER A 9 8.75 -5.15 14.07
C SER A 9 9.11 -5.12 12.59
N ILE A 10 9.44 -3.94 12.02
CA ILE A 10 10.29 -3.90 10.83
C ILE A 10 11.75 -3.87 11.32
N GLU A 11 12.20 -4.91 12.03
CA GLU A 11 13.53 -4.90 12.66
C GLU A 11 14.61 -5.64 11.84
N THR A 12 14.26 -6.27 10.72
CA THR A 12 15.24 -6.98 9.89
C THR A 12 15.52 -6.26 8.58
N LYS A 13 16.83 -6.11 8.27
CA LYS A 13 17.31 -5.55 6.98
C LYS A 13 16.70 -6.26 5.76
N SER A 14 16.38 -7.55 5.89
CA SER A 14 15.71 -8.34 4.84
C SER A 14 14.29 -7.84 4.56
N SER A 15 13.50 -7.53 5.58
CA SER A 15 12.15 -6.98 5.44
C SER A 15 12.16 -5.61 4.78
N ILE A 16 13.11 -4.74 5.14
CA ILE A 16 13.27 -3.42 4.49
C ILE A 16 13.59 -3.58 3.01
N ARG A 17 14.56 -4.43 2.65
CA ARG A 17 14.91 -4.68 1.24
C ARG A 17 13.75 -5.26 0.45
N LYS A 18 12.95 -6.13 1.07
CA LYS A 18 11.74 -6.67 0.43
C LYS A 18 10.74 -5.55 0.12
N MET A 19 10.47 -4.66 1.08
CA MET A 19 9.58 -3.52 0.86
C MET A 19 10.11 -2.55 -0.20
N GLN A 20 11.43 -2.29 -0.23
CA GLN A 20 12.04 -1.47 -1.29
C GLN A 20 11.84 -2.07 -2.68
N ARG A 21 12.05 -3.39 -2.83
CA ARG A 21 11.81 -4.07 -4.13
C ARG A 21 10.35 -3.97 -4.57
N ILE A 22 9.42 -4.12 -3.64
CA ILE A 22 7.98 -4.00 -3.93
C ILE A 22 7.63 -2.56 -4.29
N LEU A 23 8.25 -1.57 -3.64
CA LEU A 23 8.12 -0.17 -4.01
C LEU A 23 8.62 0.09 -5.44
N ASP A 24 9.79 -0.46 -5.80
CA ASP A 24 10.36 -0.34 -7.15
C ASP A 24 9.43 -1.00 -8.20
N GLN A 25 8.83 -2.13 -7.86
CA GLN A 25 7.82 -2.81 -8.69
C GLN A 25 6.58 -1.95 -8.86
N LEU A 26 6.09 -1.33 -7.79
CA LEU A 26 4.91 -0.47 -7.83
C LEU A 26 5.17 0.76 -8.72
N PHE A 27 6.32 1.41 -8.58
CA PHE A 27 6.69 2.50 -9.48
C PHE A 27 6.84 2.05 -10.93
N SER A 28 7.33 0.83 -11.17
CA SER A 28 7.42 0.27 -12.52
C SER A 28 6.03 0.04 -13.12
N GLU A 29 5.07 -0.51 -12.35
CA GLU A 29 3.67 -0.66 -12.76
C GLU A 29 3.03 0.69 -13.10
N LEU A 30 3.20 1.70 -12.24
CA LEU A 30 2.63 3.03 -12.46
C LEU A 30 3.25 3.73 -13.69
N ASN A 31 4.56 3.57 -13.90
CA ASN A 31 5.24 4.10 -15.08
C ASN A 31 4.78 3.39 -16.37
N GLU A 32 4.55 2.09 -16.32
CA GLU A 32 4.02 1.35 -17.47
C GLU A 32 2.58 1.76 -17.75
N GLN A 33 1.74 1.91 -16.72
CA GLN A 33 0.39 2.44 -16.87
C GLN A 33 0.42 3.84 -17.51
N HIS A 34 1.28 4.74 -17.03
CA HIS A 34 1.49 6.06 -17.66
C HIS A 34 1.84 5.94 -19.14
N ARG A 35 2.75 5.01 -19.51
CA ARG A 35 3.16 4.81 -20.91
C ARG A 35 2.01 4.37 -21.80
N VAL A 36 1.15 3.47 -21.29
CA VAL A 36 0.01 2.89 -22.00
C VAL A 36 -1.15 3.87 -22.09
N THR A 37 -1.57 4.46 -20.96
CA THR A 37 -2.79 5.30 -20.87
C THR A 37 -2.53 6.78 -21.15
N LYS A 38 -1.26 7.22 -21.13
CA LYS A 38 -0.85 8.64 -21.15
C LYS A 38 -1.35 9.46 -19.97
N GLU A 39 -1.89 8.83 -18.93
CA GLU A 39 -2.32 9.50 -17.71
C GLU A 39 -1.13 10.03 -16.91
N ASN A 40 -1.30 11.14 -16.20
CA ASN A 40 -0.21 11.74 -15.44
C ASN A 40 0.30 10.79 -14.33
N VAL A 41 1.61 10.51 -14.32
CA VAL A 41 2.25 9.62 -13.33
C VAL A 41 2.06 10.07 -11.88
N VAL A 42 1.97 11.37 -11.63
CA VAL A 42 1.68 11.93 -10.29
C VAL A 42 0.25 11.60 -9.89
N ALA A 43 -0.70 11.70 -10.83
CA ALA A 43 -2.09 11.33 -10.57
C ALA A 43 -2.22 9.82 -10.30
N LEU A 44 -1.54 8.99 -11.08
CA LEU A 44 -1.48 7.54 -10.87
C LEU A 44 -0.88 7.17 -9.51
N THR A 45 0.20 7.85 -9.12
CA THR A 45 0.84 7.68 -7.81
C THR A 45 -0.12 8.03 -6.68
N ARG A 46 -0.84 9.16 -6.78
CA ARG A 46 -1.84 9.56 -5.78
C ARG A 46 -3.02 8.60 -5.71
N GLN A 47 -3.49 8.09 -6.85
CA GLN A 47 -4.55 7.07 -6.88
C GLN A 47 -4.10 5.78 -6.20
N SER A 48 -2.86 5.34 -6.45
CA SER A 48 -2.28 4.17 -5.78
C SER A 48 -2.18 4.37 -4.27
N GLN A 49 -1.64 5.51 -3.84
CA GLN A 49 -1.57 5.91 -2.44
C GLN A 49 -2.96 5.88 -1.79
N GLN A 50 -3.97 6.43 -2.45
CA GLN A 50 -5.34 6.47 -1.94
C GLN A 50 -5.96 5.07 -1.81
N ARG A 51 -5.74 4.17 -2.78
CA ARG A 51 -6.21 2.77 -2.70
C ARG A 51 -5.60 2.05 -1.49
N LEU A 52 -4.28 2.19 -1.30
CA LEU A 52 -3.57 1.59 -0.17
C LEU A 52 -4.01 2.18 1.17
N MET A 53 -4.23 3.50 1.24
CA MET A 53 -4.75 4.15 2.45
C MET A 53 -6.16 3.68 2.79
N ASN A 54 -7.05 3.61 1.80
CA ASN A 54 -8.42 3.14 1.99
C ASN A 54 -8.45 1.72 2.55
N TYR A 55 -7.72 0.79 1.93
CA TYR A 55 -7.65 -0.56 2.44
C TYR A 55 -7.02 -0.66 3.83
N LYS A 56 -5.95 0.11 4.10
CA LYS A 56 -5.34 0.14 5.43
C LYS A 56 -6.37 0.54 6.50
N GLU A 57 -7.16 1.57 6.23
CA GLU A 57 -8.20 2.04 7.14
C GLU A 57 -9.25 0.96 7.39
N LEU A 58 -9.81 0.39 6.31
CA LEU A 58 -10.78 -0.70 6.39
C LEU A 58 -10.20 -1.89 7.17
N TYR A 59 -8.95 -2.26 6.91
CA TYR A 59 -8.30 -3.36 7.60
C TYR A 59 -8.13 -3.11 9.11
N LEU A 60 -7.81 -1.87 9.51
CA LEU A 60 -7.71 -1.48 10.93
C LEU A 60 -9.06 -1.50 11.64
N HIS A 61 -10.15 -1.28 10.90
CA HIS A 61 -11.51 -1.24 11.42
C HIS A 61 -12.33 -2.49 11.12
N LYS A 62 -11.71 -3.57 10.62
CA LYS A 62 -12.38 -4.81 10.17
C LYS A 62 -13.26 -5.52 11.19
N GLU A 63 -13.06 -5.26 12.49
CA GLU A 63 -13.92 -5.79 13.56
C GLU A 63 -15.26 -5.05 13.65
N SER A 64 -15.33 -3.82 13.13
CA SER A 64 -16.50 -2.93 13.14
C SER A 64 -17.15 -2.75 11.77
N ILE A 65 -16.48 -3.15 10.69
CA ILE A 65 -16.99 -3.10 9.32
C ILE A 65 -17.25 -4.52 8.79
N GLY A 66 -18.10 -4.66 7.78
CA GLY A 66 -18.33 -5.94 7.12
C GLY A 66 -17.13 -6.38 6.28
N GLU A 67 -16.86 -7.68 6.22
CA GLU A 67 -15.77 -8.28 5.42
C GLU A 67 -15.86 -7.93 3.92
N VAL A 68 -17.08 -7.66 3.44
CA VAL A 68 -17.37 -7.28 2.04
C VAL A 68 -16.64 -6.01 1.62
N GLU A 69 -16.61 -4.97 2.46
CA GLU A 69 -15.99 -3.69 2.10
C GLU A 69 -14.48 -3.83 1.96
N LEU A 70 -13.86 -4.63 2.84
CA LEU A 70 -12.45 -4.95 2.78
C LEU A 70 -12.10 -5.73 1.51
N GLN A 71 -12.93 -6.70 1.14
CA GLN A 71 -12.77 -7.50 -0.08
C GLN A 71 -12.88 -6.62 -1.34
N ILE A 72 -13.87 -5.74 -1.42
CA ILE A 72 -14.03 -4.81 -2.55
C ILE A 72 -12.81 -3.89 -2.66
N ALA A 73 -12.32 -3.36 -1.54
CA ALA A 73 -11.13 -2.51 -1.54
C ALA A 73 -9.89 -3.28 -2.02
N TYR A 74 -9.73 -4.53 -1.60
CA TYR A 74 -8.65 -5.41 -2.06
C TYR A 74 -8.75 -5.70 -3.56
N GLU A 75 -9.95 -6.01 -4.08
CA GLU A 75 -10.14 -6.36 -5.49
C GLU A 75 -9.76 -5.23 -6.45
N ASN A 76 -10.04 -3.98 -6.05
CA ASN A 76 -9.72 -2.76 -6.80
C ASN A 76 -8.22 -2.41 -6.85
N MET A 77 -7.37 -3.16 -6.15
CA MET A 77 -5.92 -2.95 -6.16
C MET A 77 -5.21 -3.57 -7.36
N SER A 78 -4.08 -2.98 -7.74
CA SER A 78 -3.10 -3.59 -8.64
C SER A 78 -2.48 -4.85 -8.02
N VAL A 79 -1.77 -5.63 -8.84
CA VAL A 79 -1.07 -6.83 -8.37
C VAL A 79 -0.04 -6.48 -7.31
N THR A 80 0.78 -5.44 -7.53
CA THR A 80 1.78 -5.05 -6.52
C THR A 80 1.13 -4.42 -5.28
N GLU A 81 0.05 -3.66 -5.42
CA GLU A 81 -0.71 -3.15 -4.28
C GLU A 81 -1.26 -4.27 -3.38
N LYS A 82 -1.78 -5.35 -3.97
CA LYS A 82 -2.21 -6.56 -3.23
C LYS A 82 -1.07 -7.19 -2.46
N GLN A 83 0.13 -7.28 -3.06
CA GLN A 83 1.31 -7.79 -2.34
C GLN A 83 1.69 -6.91 -1.14
N VAL A 84 1.54 -5.59 -1.24
CA VAL A 84 1.75 -4.68 -0.11
C VAL A 84 0.71 -4.95 0.98
N ALA A 85 -0.56 -5.10 0.61
CA ALA A 85 -1.65 -5.42 1.53
C ALA A 85 -1.42 -6.75 2.28
N ASP A 86 -0.98 -7.80 1.57
CA ASP A 86 -0.70 -9.13 2.12
C ASP A 86 0.48 -9.12 3.10
N MET A 87 1.41 -8.16 2.96
CA MET A 87 2.49 -7.95 3.92
C MET A 87 2.05 -7.24 5.21
N GLY A 88 0.83 -6.71 5.23
CA GLY A 88 0.18 -6.13 6.40
C GLY A 88 0.48 -4.64 6.64
N VAL A 89 -0.05 -4.15 7.76
CA VAL A 89 -0.13 -2.72 8.10
C VAL A 89 1.21 -2.00 8.08
N SER A 90 2.29 -2.65 8.50
CA SER A 90 3.63 -2.05 8.50
C SER A 90 4.15 -1.79 7.10
N ALA A 91 3.92 -2.71 6.15
CA ALA A 91 4.28 -2.52 4.75
C ALA A 91 3.41 -1.44 4.09
N LEU A 92 2.10 -1.48 4.33
CA LEU A 92 1.17 -0.43 3.89
C LEU A 92 1.65 0.95 4.34
N THR A 93 1.98 1.11 5.62
CA THR A 93 2.45 2.38 6.18
C THR A 93 3.76 2.85 5.54
N TYR A 94 4.71 1.95 5.33
CA TYR A 94 5.99 2.26 4.69
C TYR A 94 5.79 2.72 3.24
N ILE A 95 5.04 1.96 2.45
CA ILE A 95 4.83 2.21 1.02
C ILE A 95 4.01 3.49 0.81
N ILE A 96 2.91 3.68 1.55
CA ILE A 96 2.10 4.91 1.50
C ILE A 96 2.99 6.12 1.77
N GLY A 97 3.82 6.08 2.82
CA GLY A 97 4.73 7.17 3.14
C GLY A 97 5.87 7.37 2.14
N ALA A 98 6.20 6.36 1.33
CA ALA A 98 7.17 6.49 0.25
C ALA A 98 6.54 7.09 -1.01
N LEU A 99 5.30 6.70 -1.34
CA LEU A 99 4.52 7.30 -2.44
C LEU A 99 4.26 8.78 -2.19
N ASP A 100 3.92 9.14 -0.95
CA ASP A 100 3.70 10.53 -0.50
C ASP A 100 4.93 11.42 -0.68
N LYS A 101 6.14 10.85 -0.59
CA LYS A 101 7.41 11.58 -0.73
C LYS A 101 7.91 11.66 -2.17
N ALA A 102 7.34 10.87 -3.07
CA ALA A 102 7.84 10.78 -4.44
C ALA A 102 7.51 12.03 -5.27
N TYR A 103 6.46 12.78 -4.90
CA TYR A 103 5.96 13.97 -5.61
C TYR A 103 5.22 14.93 -4.67
#